data_AF-A0A0R3W6H1-F1
#
_entry.id   AF-A0A0R3W6H1-F1
#
_cell.length_a   1.000
_cell.length_b   1.000
_cell.length_c   1.000
_cell.angle_alpha   90.00
_cell.angle_beta   90.00
_cell.angle_gamma   90.00
#
_symmetry.space_group_name_H-M   'P 1'
#
loop_
_entity.id
_entity.type
_entity.pdbx_description
1 polymer ?
#
loop_
_entity_poly.entity_id
_entity_poly.type
_entity_poly.pdbx_seq_one_letter_code
_entity_poly.pdbx_strand_id
1 'polypeptide(L)'
;MFHSFIFCSPVCIEVMDKLQRAVDENKGSDVVKIIDDACSTFTGKHRKICSNIGALPNSPTRVVNEVARQLSISVPAEKICQNLFNPLLEFKMSVKELKQTLAFIGVECTGCMDKSDFIEMAEKNRDKIPRSDL
;
A
#
# COMPACT_ATOMS: atom_id res chain seq x y z
N MET A 1 -23.78 -3.06 -5.81
CA MET A 1 -23.23 -2.33 -4.64
C MET A 1 -22.04 -3.05 -3.96
N PHE A 2 -21.32 -3.97 -4.62
CA PHE A 2 -20.17 -4.66 -4.01
C PHE A 2 -18.97 -4.75 -4.98
N HIS A 3 -18.46 -3.61 -5.46
CA HIS A 3 -17.26 -3.60 -6.32
C HIS A 3 -16.05 -2.92 -5.65
N SER A 4 -16.18 -2.43 -4.42
CA SER A 4 -15.15 -1.62 -3.75
C SER A 4 -14.10 -2.42 -2.95
N PHE A 5 -14.28 -3.73 -2.76
CA PHE A 5 -13.42 -4.57 -1.91
C PHE A 5 -12.31 -5.36 -2.64
N ILE A 6 -12.16 -5.20 -3.97
CA ILE A 6 -11.48 -6.22 -4.79
C ILE A 6 -9.94 -6.26 -4.66
N PHE A 7 -9.26 -5.32 -4.00
CA PHE A 7 -7.78 -5.29 -4.02
C PHE A 7 -7.06 -5.10 -2.67
N CYS A 8 -7.75 -5.23 -1.54
CA CYS A 8 -7.08 -5.24 -0.25
C CYS A 8 -6.79 -6.69 0.17
N SER A 9 -5.50 -7.06 0.30
CA SER A 9 -5.14 -8.40 0.78
C SER A 9 -5.68 -8.58 2.21
N PRO A 10 -6.49 -9.61 2.51
CA PRO A 10 -7.03 -9.83 3.86
C PRO A 10 -5.92 -9.98 4.89
N VAL A 11 -4.76 -10.51 4.48
CA VAL A 11 -3.57 -10.63 5.35
C VAL A 11 -2.96 -9.27 5.69
N CYS A 12 -3.03 -8.28 4.78
CA CYS A 12 -2.56 -6.94 5.09
C CYS A 12 -3.45 -6.29 6.16
N ILE A 13 -4.78 -6.38 5.97
CA ILE A 13 -5.74 -5.79 6.92
C ILE A 13 -5.50 -6.38 8.31
N GLU A 14 -5.38 -7.71 8.40
CA GLU A 14 -5.12 -8.40 9.66
C GLU A 14 -3.81 -7.94 10.34
N VAL A 15 -2.74 -7.72 9.56
CA VAL A 15 -1.48 -7.16 10.09
C VAL A 15 -1.70 -5.75 10.62
N MET A 16 -2.33 -4.87 9.84
CA MET A 16 -2.52 -3.47 10.23
C MET A 16 -3.43 -3.33 11.44
N ASP A 17 -4.48 -4.15 11.56
CA ASP A 17 -5.35 -4.17 12.73
C ASP A 17 -4.59 -4.63 13.99
N LYS A 18 -3.72 -5.64 13.87
CA LYS A 18 -2.86 -6.07 14.99
C LYS A 18 -1.88 -4.97 15.40
N LEU A 19 -1.30 -4.27 14.44
CA LEU A 19 -0.42 -3.14 14.72
C LEU A 19 -1.18 -1.98 15.38
N GLN A 20 -2.37 -1.64 14.89
CA GLN A 20 -3.22 -0.60 15.50
C GLN A 20 -3.51 -0.92 16.97
N ARG A 21 -3.86 -2.18 17.28
CA ARG A 21 -4.08 -2.62 18.67
C ARG A 21 -2.83 -2.44 19.53
N ALA A 22 -1.68 -2.86 19.03
CA ALA A 22 -0.41 -2.69 19.76
C ALA A 22 -0.10 -1.21 20.04
N VAL A 23 -0.37 -0.33 19.08
CA VAL A 23 -0.21 1.13 19.23
C VAL A 23 -1.21 1.71 20.24
N ASP A 24 -2.47 1.29 20.17
CA ASP A 24 -3.53 1.75 21.08
C ASP A 24 -3.30 1.30 22.54
N GLU A 25 -2.68 0.14 22.75
CA GLU A 25 -2.30 -0.38 24.07
C GLU A 25 -1.07 0.34 24.66
N ASN A 26 -0.22 0.94 23.82
CA ASN A 26 1.06 1.53 24.22
C ASN A 26 1.13 3.06 23.95
N LYS A 27 0.03 3.77 24.20
CA LYS A 27 -0.07 5.22 23.95
C LYS A 27 1.03 6.01 24.67
N GLY A 28 1.70 6.91 23.93
CA GLY A 28 2.78 7.76 24.45
C GLY A 28 4.19 7.18 24.29
N SER A 29 4.33 5.97 23.75
CA SER A 29 5.63 5.39 23.37
C SER A 29 5.97 5.64 21.90
N ASP A 30 7.21 5.34 21.51
CA ASP A 30 7.64 5.38 20.12
C ASP A 30 6.86 4.36 19.28
N VAL A 31 5.99 4.86 18.41
CA VAL A 31 5.08 4.07 17.57
C VAL A 31 5.85 3.18 16.59
N VAL A 32 6.98 3.64 16.06
CA VAL A 32 7.80 2.84 15.14
C VAL A 32 8.39 1.65 15.89
N LYS A 33 8.89 1.88 17.10
CA LYS A 33 9.42 0.81 17.95
C LYS A 33 8.35 -0.22 18.31
N ILE A 34 7.14 0.23 18.65
CA ILE A 34 6.00 -0.69 18.92
C ILE A 34 5.72 -1.58 17.70
N ILE A 35 5.75 -0.99 16.50
CA ILE A 35 5.53 -1.73 15.25
C ILE A 35 6.66 -2.73 14.99
N ASP A 36 7.92 -2.33 15.17
CA ASP A 36 9.07 -3.22 15.01
C ASP A 36 9.01 -4.40 15.98
N ASP A 37 8.69 -4.13 17.25
CA ASP A 37 8.56 -5.14 18.30
C ASP A 37 7.41 -6.11 17.97
N ALA A 38 6.24 -5.61 17.56
CA ALA A 38 5.12 -6.45 17.12
C ALA A 38 5.49 -7.31 15.90
N CYS A 39 6.12 -6.70 14.89
CA CYS A 39 6.53 -7.35 13.66
C CYS A 39 7.61 -8.43 13.88
N SER A 40 8.42 -8.33 14.92
CA SER A 40 9.41 -9.36 15.28
C SER A 40 8.76 -10.69 15.67
N THR A 41 7.53 -10.66 16.19
CA THR A 41 6.76 -11.84 16.61
C THR A 41 6.02 -12.52 15.46
N PHE A 42 5.83 -11.82 14.34
CA PHE A 42 5.05 -12.33 13.21
C PHE A 42 5.83 -13.35 12.38
N THR A 43 5.09 -14.29 11.80
CA THR A 43 5.64 -15.36 10.95
C THR A 43 4.89 -15.47 9.62
N GLY A 44 5.48 -16.23 8.68
CA GLY A 44 4.88 -16.50 7.37
C GLY A 44 4.48 -15.24 6.61
N LYS A 45 3.23 -15.18 6.15
CA LYS A 45 2.71 -14.07 5.34
C LYS A 45 2.69 -12.74 6.10
N HIS A 46 2.45 -12.75 7.41
CA HIS A 46 2.45 -11.54 8.23
C HIS A 46 3.85 -10.91 8.30
N ARG A 47 4.87 -11.75 8.49
CA ARG A 47 6.27 -11.31 8.50
C ARG A 47 6.69 -10.69 7.16
N LYS A 48 6.19 -11.22 6.05
CA LYS A 48 6.45 -10.65 4.71
C LYS A 48 5.84 -9.25 4.56
N ILE A 49 4.65 -8.99 5.12
CA ILE A 49 4.07 -7.64 5.15
C ILE A 49 4.96 -6.70 5.98
N CYS A 50 5.36 -7.11 7.18
CA CYS A 50 6.29 -6.34 8.03
C CYS A 50 7.62 -6.03 7.33
N SER A 51 8.14 -6.98 6.56
CA SER A 51 9.33 -6.76 5.73
C SER A 51 9.06 -5.69 4.66
N ASN A 52 7.96 -5.78 3.93
CA ASN A 52 7.62 -4.82 2.88
C ASN A 52 7.41 -3.39 3.40
N ILE A 53 6.87 -3.25 4.63
CA ILE A 53 6.65 -1.93 5.23
C ILE A 53 7.88 -1.35 5.92
N GLY A 54 9.01 -2.06 5.99
CA GLY A 54 10.19 -1.51 6.64
C GLY A 54 10.33 -1.75 8.14
N ALA A 55 9.50 -2.63 8.73
CA ALA A 55 9.45 -2.87 10.17
C ALA A 55 10.35 -4.05 10.64
N LEU A 56 11.38 -4.39 9.86
CA LEU A 56 12.35 -5.45 10.19
C LEU A 56 13.77 -4.96 9.82
N PRO A 57 14.81 -5.45 10.50
CA PRO A 57 16.19 -4.93 10.35
C PRO A 57 16.74 -4.94 8.91
N ASN A 58 16.32 -5.92 8.09
CA ASN A 58 16.79 -6.10 6.72
C ASN A 58 15.74 -5.72 5.67
N SER A 59 14.77 -4.89 6.05
CA SER A 59 13.71 -4.50 5.12
C SER A 59 14.21 -3.58 4.00
N PRO A 60 13.67 -3.74 2.77
CA PRO A 60 14.13 -2.97 1.60
C PRO A 60 13.73 -1.49 1.64
N THR A 61 12.80 -1.11 2.50
CA THR A 61 12.21 0.23 2.58
C THR A 61 12.11 0.70 4.05
N ARG A 62 11.83 1.99 4.27
CA ARG A 62 11.53 2.56 5.59
C ARG A 62 10.18 3.27 5.63
N VAL A 63 9.19 2.73 4.90
CA VAL A 63 7.81 3.26 4.89
C VAL A 63 7.09 3.11 6.23
N VAL A 64 7.67 2.37 7.19
CA VAL A 64 7.18 2.18 8.55
C VAL A 64 6.90 3.50 9.27
N ASN A 65 7.66 4.56 8.96
CA ASN A 65 7.41 5.89 9.54
C ASN A 65 6.05 6.48 9.11
N GLU A 66 5.67 6.32 7.84
CA GLU A 66 4.38 6.78 7.35
C GLU A 66 3.25 5.89 7.87
N VAL A 67 3.47 4.57 7.94
CA VAL A 67 2.51 3.64 8.55
C VAL A 67 2.29 3.98 10.03
N ALA A 68 3.36 4.24 10.78
CA ALA A 68 3.29 4.67 12.17
C ALA A 68 2.47 5.95 12.33
N ARG A 69 2.70 6.93 11.45
CA ARG A 69 1.91 8.18 11.41
C ARG A 69 0.44 7.90 11.16
N GLN A 70 0.10 7.04 10.21
CA GLN A 70 -1.28 6.69 9.87
C GLN A 70 -2.00 5.94 11.00
N LEU A 71 -1.32 5.01 11.66
CA LEU A 71 -1.85 4.30 12.84
C LEU A 71 -2.05 5.24 14.04
N SER A 72 -1.16 6.22 14.20
CA SER A 72 -1.25 7.22 15.28
C SER A 72 -2.49 8.10 15.17
N ILE A 73 -2.97 8.34 13.94
CA ILE A 73 -4.22 9.07 13.67
C ILE A 73 -5.39 8.11 13.36
N SER A 74 -5.25 6.83 13.71
CA SER A 74 -6.27 5.78 13.57
C SER A 74 -6.88 5.69 12.18
N VAL A 75 -6.04 5.82 11.13
CA VAL A 75 -6.48 5.58 9.74
C VAL A 75 -6.89 4.11 9.60
N PRO A 76 -8.04 3.79 8.98
CA PRO A 76 -8.48 2.41 8.82
C PRO A 76 -7.48 1.53 8.07
N ALA A 77 -7.29 0.29 8.54
CA ALA A 77 -6.39 -0.70 7.96
C ALA A 77 -6.59 -0.91 6.45
N GLU A 78 -7.83 -0.91 5.97
CA GLU A 78 -8.13 -0.99 4.53
C GLU A 78 -7.46 0.13 3.74
N LYS A 79 -7.52 1.37 4.25
CA LYS A 79 -6.95 2.53 3.56
C LYS A 79 -5.42 2.49 3.59
N ILE A 80 -4.84 2.07 4.71
CA ILE A 80 -3.38 1.86 4.85
C ILE A 80 -2.90 0.80 3.86
N CYS A 81 -3.59 -0.33 3.81
CA CYS A 81 -3.25 -1.44 2.93
C CYS A 81 -3.46 -1.12 1.44
N GLN A 82 -4.48 -0.33 1.10
CA GLN A 82 -4.62 0.21 -0.24
C GLN A 82 -3.40 1.06 -0.59
N ASN A 83 -2.95 1.97 0.28
CA ASN A 83 -1.77 2.80 0.00
C ASN A 83 -0.47 2.00 -0.12
N LEU A 84 -0.29 0.96 0.70
CA LEU A 84 0.92 0.12 0.73
C LEU A 84 1.02 -0.85 -0.45
N PHE A 85 -0.11 -1.38 -0.91
CA PHE A 85 -0.16 -2.42 -1.95
C PHE A 85 -0.74 -1.91 -3.27
N ASN A 86 -0.98 -0.60 -3.38
CA ASN A 86 -1.25 0.08 -4.64
C ASN A 86 0.09 0.64 -5.17
N PRO A 87 0.85 -0.14 -5.97
CA PRO A 87 2.09 0.33 -6.60
C PRO A 87 1.87 1.54 -7.54
N LEU A 88 0.61 1.90 -7.80
CA LEU A 88 0.21 3.00 -8.67
C LEU A 88 0.27 4.37 -7.98
N LEU A 89 0.26 4.44 -6.64
CA LEU A 89 0.55 5.72 -5.95
C LEU A 89 2.05 6.08 -6.03
N GLU A 90 2.89 5.13 -6.46
CA GLU A 90 4.21 5.37 -7.01
C GLU A 90 4.23 5.27 -8.55
N PHE A 91 3.23 5.81 -9.25
CA PHE A 91 3.44 6.26 -10.63
C PHE A 91 4.40 7.47 -10.70
N LYS A 92 5.61 7.29 -10.14
CA LYS A 92 6.85 7.97 -10.53
C LYS A 92 7.18 7.72 -12.01
N MET A 93 6.49 6.78 -12.66
CA MET A 93 6.59 6.58 -14.10
C MET A 93 6.25 7.86 -14.86
N SER A 94 6.95 8.05 -15.96
CA SER A 94 6.69 9.11 -16.90
C SER A 94 5.30 8.95 -17.53
N VAL A 95 4.75 10.04 -18.10
CA VAL A 95 3.51 9.99 -18.90
C VAL A 95 3.59 8.91 -20.00
N LYS A 96 4.80 8.65 -20.51
CA LYS A 96 5.04 7.62 -21.53
C LYS A 96 4.76 6.20 -21.01
N GLU A 97 5.29 5.86 -19.83
CA GLU A 97 5.08 4.54 -19.23
C GLU A 97 3.62 4.32 -18.82
N LEU A 98 2.96 5.39 -18.34
CA LEU A 98 1.51 5.37 -18.08
C LEU A 98 0.73 5.06 -19.36
N LYS A 99 1.03 5.75 -20.47
CA LYS A 99 0.41 5.48 -21.77
C LYS A 99 0.66 4.06 -22.26
N GLN A 100 1.88 3.55 -22.11
CA GLN A 100 2.23 2.18 -22.52
C GLN A 100 1.48 1.13 -21.69
N THR A 101 1.37 1.33 -20.38
CA THR A 101 0.62 0.44 -19.48
C THR A 101 -0.85 0.41 -19.86
N LEU A 102 -1.46 1.60 -20.05
CA LEU A 102 -2.85 1.74 -20.47
C LEU A 102 -3.08 1.06 -21.84
N ALA A 103 -2.18 1.27 -22.81
CA ALA A 103 -2.27 0.63 -24.12
C ALA A 103 -2.12 -0.90 -24.05
N PHE A 104 -1.22 -1.40 -23.19
CA PHE A 104 -1.02 -2.84 -22.98
C PHE A 104 -2.29 -3.53 -22.49
N ILE A 105 -3.10 -2.84 -21.67
CA ILE A 105 -4.38 -3.35 -21.17
C ILE A 105 -5.58 -2.94 -22.06
N GLY A 106 -5.33 -2.38 -23.25
CA GLY A 106 -6.37 -1.97 -24.20
C GLY A 106 -7.21 -0.78 -23.75
N VAL A 107 -6.70 0.05 -22.84
CA VAL A 107 -7.35 1.28 -22.38
C VAL A 107 -6.72 2.46 -23.09
N GLU A 108 -7.51 3.17 -23.89
CA GLU A 108 -7.11 4.46 -24.45
C GLU A 108 -7.70 5.60 -23.62
N CYS A 109 -6.89 6.63 -23.33
CA CYS A 109 -7.38 7.85 -22.73
C CYS A 109 -7.53 8.94 -23.79
N THR A 110 -8.75 9.16 -24.27
CA THR A 110 -9.09 10.15 -25.31
C THR A 110 -9.21 11.59 -24.81
N GLY A 111 -9.07 11.85 -23.50
CA GLY A 111 -9.21 13.18 -22.89
C GLY A 111 -8.15 13.54 -21.86
N CYS A 112 -7.09 12.73 -21.70
CA CYS A 112 -6.01 13.03 -20.76
C CYS A 112 -5.08 14.10 -21.33
N MET A 113 -5.01 15.26 -20.69
CA MET A 113 -4.14 16.38 -21.07
C MET A 113 -2.89 16.43 -20.21
N ASP A 114 -3.04 16.15 -18.91
CA ASP A 114 -1.99 16.25 -17.92
C ASP A 114 -1.63 14.89 -17.30
N LYS A 115 -0.46 14.81 -16.65
CA LYS A 115 0.00 13.57 -15.99
C LYS A 115 -1.01 13.04 -14.98
N SER A 116 -1.71 13.93 -14.27
CA SER A 116 -2.78 13.59 -13.33
C SER A 116 -3.92 12.81 -13.98
N ASP A 117 -4.30 13.15 -15.22
CA ASP A 117 -5.41 12.50 -15.91
C ASP A 117 -5.04 11.05 -16.28
N PHE A 118 -3.79 10.85 -16.72
CA PHE A 118 -3.25 9.52 -17.00
C PHE A 118 -3.14 8.66 -15.73
N ILE A 119 -2.78 9.29 -14.60
CA ILE A 119 -2.77 8.62 -13.29
C ILE A 119 -4.18 8.19 -12.92
N GLU A 120 -5.17 9.09 -12.99
CA GLU A 120 -6.56 8.80 -12.64
C GLU A 120 -7.13 7.68 -13.54
N MET A 121 -6.81 7.70 -14.84
CA MET A 121 -7.24 6.65 -15.77
C MET A 121 -6.63 5.29 -15.43
N ALA A 122 -5.36 5.26 -15.04
CA ALA A 122 -4.67 4.04 -14.65
C ALA A 122 -5.17 3.52 -13.29
N GLU A 123 -5.52 4.40 -12.36
CA GLU A 123 -6.17 4.01 -11.10
C GLU A 123 -7.55 3.37 -11.33
N LYS A 124 -8.35 3.92 -12.25
CA LYS A 124 -9.67 3.38 -12.62
C LYS A 124 -9.61 2.00 -13.28
N ASN A 125 -8.48 1.65 -13.89
CA ASN A 125 -8.29 0.38 -14.62
C ASN A 125 -7.22 -0.52 -13.97
N ARG A 126 -6.92 -0.28 -12.69
CA ARG A 126 -5.85 -0.97 -11.96
C ARG A 126 -6.00 -2.48 -11.90
N ASP A 127 -7.24 -2.98 -11.94
CA ASP A 127 -7.57 -4.40 -11.88
C ASP A 127 -7.09 -5.18 -13.11
N LYS A 128 -6.88 -4.46 -14.22
CA LYS A 128 -6.44 -5.02 -15.50
C LYS A 128 -4.94 -4.92 -15.71
N ILE A 129 -4.24 -4.09 -14.93
CA ILE A 129 -2.79 -3.94 -15.02
C ILE A 129 -2.15 -5.23 -14.51
N PRO A 130 -1.54 -6.04 -15.39
CA PRO A 130 -0.91 -7.26 -14.95
C PRO A 130 0.22 -6.87 -14.00
N ARG A 131 0.24 -7.52 -12.84
CA ARG A 131 1.33 -7.45 -11.86
C ARG A 131 2.53 -8.22 -12.41
N SER A 132 2.97 -7.87 -13.63
CA SER A 132 4.13 -8.47 -14.25
C SER A 132 5.33 -7.79 -13.63
N ASP A 133 5.86 -8.47 -12.61
CA ASP A 133 7.21 -8.41 -12.06
C ASP A 133 8.02 -7.17 -12.46
N LEU A 134 8.01 -6.19 -11.55
CA LEU A 134 8.99 -5.11 -11.50
C LEU A 134 10.37 -5.67 -11.13
#